data_AF-A0A6N6SYT4-F1
#
_entry.id   AF-A0A6N6SYT4-F1
#
_cell.length_a   1.000
_cell.length_b   1.000
_cell.length_c   1.000
_cell.angle_alpha   90.00
_cell.angle_beta   90.00
_cell.angle_gamma   90.00
#
_symmetry.space_group_name_H-M   'P 1'
#
loop_
_entity.id
_entity.type
_entity.pdbx_description
1 polymer ?
#
loop_
_entity_poly.entity_id
_entity_poly.type
_entity_poly.pdbx_seq_one_letter_code
_entity_poly.pdbx_strand_id
1 'polypeptide(L)'
;MDAILSLPTLIGLIIVALAFDFLNGLHDAANSIATIVSTRVLRPRYAVMWAAFFNFIAFLFFGLHVAQTVGTGIVAANVVDARVIFSALSGAIAWNLITWWLGIPSSSSHALIGGLVGAGTAKAGGAAVVWTGLLKTSAAIVLSPLAGFVLALMLVLTVSWSFVRASPRSVDTTFRSLQFVSASLYSLGHGGNDAQKTMGIIAVLLFSQGQLGSEFYVPFWVVLTCQIAMGLGTLFGGWRIVHTMGAKITRLTPMQGCCAETGGAITLFAATWLGIPVSTTHTITGAIVGVGAARKVSAVRWNVASNIVTAWVITLPAAGLIAALTYALSGLVP
;
A
#
# COMPACT_ATOMS: atom_id res chain seq x y z
N MET A 1 -10.86 12.48 28.93
CA MET A 1 -10.58 13.39 27.81
C MET A 1 -9.19 13.90 28.06
N ASP A 2 -8.20 13.40 27.30
CA ASP A 2 -6.84 13.93 27.40
C ASP A 2 -6.84 15.42 27.01
N ALA A 3 -5.85 16.16 27.50
CA ALA A 3 -5.69 17.57 27.20
C ALA A 3 -5.65 17.81 25.68
N ILE A 4 -6.34 18.84 25.22
CA ILE A 4 -6.22 19.33 23.84
C ILE A 4 -4.74 19.56 23.57
N LEU A 5 -4.21 18.91 22.53
CA LEU A 5 -2.81 19.05 22.15
C LEU A 5 -2.50 20.52 21.86
N SER A 6 -1.30 20.93 22.25
CA SER A 6 -0.77 22.20 21.77
C SER A 6 -0.74 22.17 20.23
N LEU A 7 -1.07 23.31 19.60
CA LEU A 7 -1.06 23.42 18.15
C LEU A 7 0.28 22.96 17.53
N PRO A 8 1.47 23.27 18.11
CA PRO A 8 2.74 22.74 17.63
C PRO A 8 2.83 21.21 17.65
N THR A 9 2.35 20.55 18.71
CA THR A 9 2.36 19.08 18.81
C THR A 9 1.45 18.44 17.77
N LEU A 10 0.26 19.01 17.57
CA LEU A 10 -0.70 18.53 16.56
C LEU A 10 -0.09 18.63 15.15
N ILE A 11 0.49 19.79 14.81
CA ILE A 11 1.17 20.00 13.52
C ILE A 11 2.34 19.03 13.37
N GLY A 12 3.13 18.83 14.42
CA GLY A 12 4.24 17.86 14.42
C GLY A 12 3.78 16.44 14.08
N LEU A 13 2.68 15.98 14.67
CA LEU A 13 2.11 14.66 14.36
C LEU A 13 1.57 14.56 12.93
N ILE A 14 0.93 15.61 12.42
CA ILE A 14 0.50 15.67 11.03
C ILE A 14 1.71 15.57 10.10
N ILE A 15 2.82 16.24 10.41
CA ILE A 15 4.06 16.14 9.63
C ILE A 15 4.61 14.71 9.67
N VAL A 16 4.61 14.03 10.83
CA VAL A 16 5.03 12.63 10.93
C VAL A 16 4.12 11.71 10.10
N ALA A 17 2.81 11.94 10.09
CA ALA A 17 1.87 11.19 9.27
C ALA A 17 2.13 11.41 7.76
N LEU A 18 2.34 12.66 7.35
CA LEU A 18 2.70 12.98 5.96
C LEU A 18 4.09 12.43 5.57
N ALA A 19 5.03 12.38 6.51
CA ALA A 19 6.32 11.74 6.29
C ALA A 19 6.18 10.22 6.09
N PHE A 20 5.31 9.57 6.88
CA PHE A 20 4.94 8.18 6.63
C PHE A 20 4.33 8.00 5.23
N ASP A 21 3.43 8.88 4.81
CA ASP A 21 2.78 8.78 3.49
C ASP A 21 3.74 9.01 2.33
N PHE A 22 4.69 9.95 2.51
CA PHE A 22 5.80 10.15 1.58
C PHE A 22 6.69 8.90 1.50
N LEU A 23 7.08 8.33 2.64
CA LEU A 23 7.86 7.09 2.66
C LEU A 23 7.10 5.92 2.08
N ASN A 24 5.78 5.88 2.25
CA ASN A 24 4.92 4.89 1.60
C ASN A 24 4.98 5.04 0.08
N GLY A 25 4.80 6.25 -0.44
CA GLY A 25 4.96 6.54 -1.87
C GLY A 25 6.32 6.11 -2.41
N LEU A 26 7.39 6.35 -1.66
CA LEU A 26 8.77 5.96 -2.00
C LEU A 26 8.92 4.43 -2.02
N HIS A 27 8.48 3.76 -0.97
CA HIS A 27 8.59 2.31 -0.78
C HIS A 27 7.78 1.55 -1.85
N ASP A 28 6.52 1.95 -2.03
CA ASP A 28 5.54 1.24 -2.85
C ASP A 28 5.48 1.77 -4.30
N ALA A 29 6.31 2.76 -4.66
CA ALA A 29 6.55 3.14 -6.06
C ALA A 29 6.87 1.92 -6.94
N ALA A 30 7.57 0.93 -6.36
CA ALA A 30 7.89 -0.33 -7.02
C ALA A 30 6.67 -1.07 -7.55
N ASN A 31 5.54 -1.00 -6.84
CA ASN A 31 4.32 -1.71 -7.22
C ASN A 31 3.76 -1.21 -8.55
N SER A 32 3.83 0.10 -8.78
CA SER A 32 3.29 0.76 -9.97
C SER A 32 4.26 0.81 -11.16
N ILE A 33 5.58 0.75 -10.91
CA ILE A 33 6.58 0.94 -11.98
C ILE A 33 7.37 -0.32 -12.35
N ALA A 34 7.45 -1.33 -11.48
CA ALA A 34 8.35 -2.47 -11.70
C ALA A 34 8.03 -3.23 -12.99
N THR A 35 6.75 -3.47 -13.27
CA THR A 35 6.27 -4.18 -14.47
C THR A 35 6.57 -3.39 -15.74
N ILE A 36 6.13 -2.14 -15.86
CA ILE A 36 6.30 -1.31 -17.07
C ILE A 36 7.77 -0.95 -17.38
N VAL A 37 8.60 -0.87 -16.34
CA VAL A 37 10.06 -0.69 -16.49
C VAL A 37 10.73 -2.01 -16.90
N SER A 38 10.35 -3.15 -16.28
CA SER A 38 10.93 -4.47 -16.61
C SER A 38 10.62 -4.92 -18.04
N THR A 39 9.43 -4.61 -18.55
CA THR A 39 9.01 -4.89 -19.93
C THR A 39 9.58 -3.88 -20.94
N ARG A 40 10.28 -2.83 -20.45
CA ARG A 40 10.89 -1.76 -21.24
C ARG A 40 9.85 -1.01 -22.10
N VAL A 41 8.64 -0.85 -21.58
CA VAL A 41 7.62 0.02 -22.19
C VAL A 41 7.91 1.48 -21.86
N LEU A 42 8.29 1.76 -20.62
CA LEU A 42 8.73 3.07 -20.17
C LEU A 42 10.16 3.06 -19.64
N ARG A 43 10.85 4.20 -19.84
CA ARG A 43 12.12 4.44 -19.14
C ARG A 43 11.84 4.75 -17.66
N PRO A 44 12.73 4.33 -16.74
CA PRO A 44 12.60 4.53 -15.30
C PRO A 44 12.09 5.92 -14.88
N ARG A 45 12.72 7.00 -15.37
CA ARG A 45 12.35 8.39 -15.04
C ARG A 45 10.89 8.73 -15.39
N TYR A 46 10.42 8.28 -16.54
CA TYR A 46 9.06 8.57 -17.01
C TYR A 46 8.03 7.70 -16.30
N ALA A 47 8.38 6.44 -16.01
CA ALA A 47 7.51 5.56 -15.24
C ALA A 47 7.21 6.12 -13.84
N VAL A 48 8.23 6.70 -13.20
CA VAL A 48 8.07 7.35 -11.89
C VAL A 48 7.18 8.60 -11.97
N MET A 49 7.41 9.49 -12.94
CA MET A 49 6.56 10.67 -13.14
C MET A 49 5.10 10.28 -13.46
N TRP A 50 4.93 9.25 -14.28
CA TRP A 50 3.62 8.72 -14.66
C TRP A 50 2.87 8.14 -13.46
N ALA A 51 3.53 7.27 -12.68
CA ALA A 51 2.95 6.70 -11.47
C ALA A 51 2.61 7.78 -10.44
N ALA A 52 3.49 8.77 -10.23
CA ALA A 52 3.24 9.87 -9.30
C ALA A 52 2.00 10.71 -9.70
N PHE A 53 1.84 10.99 -10.99
CA PHE A 53 0.66 11.70 -11.49
C PHE A 53 -0.64 10.94 -11.21
N PHE A 54 -0.68 9.64 -11.56
CA PHE A 54 -1.88 8.82 -11.33
C PHE A 54 -2.14 8.53 -9.85
N ASN A 55 -1.09 8.39 -9.04
CA ASN A 55 -1.19 8.35 -7.58
C ASN A 55 -1.88 9.63 -7.06
N PHE A 56 -1.42 10.80 -7.49
CA PHE A 56 -1.96 12.08 -7.05
C PHE A 56 -3.43 12.27 -7.43
N ILE A 57 -3.84 12.00 -8.68
CA ILE A 57 -5.22 12.26 -9.13
C ILE A 57 -6.24 11.21 -8.67
N ALA A 58 -5.83 10.17 -7.93
CA ALA A 58 -6.71 9.09 -7.53
C ALA A 58 -7.93 9.57 -6.72
N PHE A 59 -7.80 10.65 -5.94
CA PHE A 59 -8.93 11.21 -5.18
C PHE A 59 -10.10 11.69 -6.05
N LEU A 60 -9.89 11.93 -7.35
CA LEU A 60 -10.96 12.31 -8.28
C LEU A 60 -11.87 11.12 -8.65
N PHE A 61 -11.41 9.88 -8.44
CA PHE A 61 -12.08 8.67 -8.90
C PHE A 61 -12.62 7.79 -7.77
N PHE A 62 -12.09 7.92 -6.55
CA PHE A 62 -12.43 7.08 -5.41
C PHE A 62 -13.01 7.89 -4.26
N GLY A 63 -14.05 7.34 -3.61
CA GLY A 63 -14.55 7.83 -2.31
C GLY A 63 -13.62 7.44 -1.16
N LEU A 64 -13.89 7.98 0.04
CA LEU A 64 -12.98 7.92 1.20
C LEU A 64 -13.23 6.73 2.15
N HIS A 65 -13.76 5.62 1.62
CA HIS A 65 -14.16 4.45 2.43
C HIS A 65 -12.99 3.80 3.17
N VAL A 66 -11.81 3.73 2.57
CA VAL A 66 -10.62 3.13 3.21
C VAL A 66 -10.16 4.00 4.38
N ALA A 67 -10.21 5.32 4.23
CA ALA A 67 -9.86 6.25 5.31
C ALA A 67 -10.79 6.11 6.52
N GLN A 68 -12.09 5.89 6.27
CA GLN A 68 -13.06 5.60 7.33
C GLN A 68 -12.75 4.30 8.07
N THR A 69 -12.45 3.23 7.33
CA THR A 69 -12.05 1.94 7.93
C THR A 69 -10.77 2.04 8.74
N VAL A 70 -9.75 2.76 8.26
CA VAL A 70 -8.49 2.92 9.01
C VAL A 70 -8.66 3.79 10.24
N GLY A 71 -9.44 4.88 10.15
CA GLY A 71 -9.65 5.80 11.25
C GLY A 71 -10.42 5.19 12.43
N THR A 72 -11.35 4.25 12.19
CA THR A 72 -12.26 3.75 13.22
C THR A 72 -12.27 2.22 13.39
N GLY A 73 -11.71 1.48 12.43
CA GLY A 73 -11.88 0.03 12.33
C GLY A 73 -10.73 -0.82 12.87
N ILE A 74 -9.60 -0.23 13.29
CA ILE A 74 -8.43 -1.01 13.74
C ILE A 74 -8.22 -0.92 15.26
N VAL A 75 -8.23 0.30 15.80
CA VAL A 75 -8.10 0.58 17.23
C VAL A 75 -9.29 1.42 17.66
N ALA A 76 -9.83 1.15 18.85
CA ALA A 76 -10.99 1.86 19.38
C ALA A 76 -10.68 3.36 19.53
N ALA A 77 -11.56 4.22 19.00
CA ALA A 77 -11.33 5.66 18.91
C ALA A 77 -11.11 6.34 20.27
N ASN A 78 -11.65 5.79 21.36
CA ASN A 78 -11.43 6.27 22.72
C ASN A 78 -10.03 5.96 23.28
N VAL A 79 -9.30 5.03 22.67
CA VAL A 79 -7.91 4.70 23.03
C VAL A 79 -6.92 5.54 22.23
N VAL A 80 -7.31 6.00 21.04
CA VAL A 80 -6.45 6.79 20.14
C VAL A 80 -6.16 8.16 20.73
N ASP A 81 -4.88 8.38 21.07
CA ASP A 81 -4.35 9.68 21.45
C ASP A 81 -3.10 10.03 20.63
N ALA A 82 -2.55 11.21 20.89
CA ALA A 82 -1.33 11.72 20.29
C ALA A 82 -0.15 10.73 20.34
N ARG A 83 0.01 10.08 21.49
CA ARG A 83 1.15 9.21 21.80
C ARG A 83 1.00 7.84 21.13
N VAL A 84 -0.22 7.32 21.06
CA VAL A 84 -0.57 6.11 20.28
C VAL A 84 -0.29 6.36 18.80
N ILE A 85 -0.76 7.48 18.24
CA ILE A 85 -0.54 7.81 16.82
C ILE A 85 0.95 7.99 16.53
N PHE A 86 1.66 8.75 17.36
CA PHE A 86 3.11 8.93 17.22
C PHE A 86 3.87 7.60 17.22
N SER A 87 3.55 6.72 18.17
CA SER A 87 4.21 5.43 18.34
C SER A 87 3.87 4.47 17.20
N ALA A 88 2.61 4.44 16.76
CA ALA A 88 2.18 3.64 15.62
C ALA A 88 2.89 4.06 14.32
N LEU A 89 2.92 5.37 14.04
CA LEU A 89 3.60 5.90 12.85
C LEU A 89 5.11 5.66 12.92
N SER A 90 5.72 5.84 14.08
CA SER A 90 7.15 5.60 14.28
C SER A 90 7.52 4.13 14.06
N GLY A 91 6.73 3.18 14.57
CA GLY A 91 6.91 1.75 14.31
C GLY A 91 6.77 1.40 12.82
N ALA A 92 5.76 1.97 12.15
CA ALA A 92 5.54 1.76 10.73
C ALA A 92 6.66 2.36 9.87
N ILE A 93 7.07 3.60 10.15
CA ILE A 93 8.17 4.31 9.46
C ILE A 93 9.48 3.54 9.63
N ALA A 94 9.84 3.18 10.87
CA ALA A 94 11.08 2.49 11.16
C ALA A 94 11.15 1.15 10.41
N TRP A 95 10.08 0.36 10.44
CA TRP A 95 10.03 -0.90 9.72
C TRP A 95 10.13 -0.72 8.19
N ASN A 96 9.38 0.24 7.63
CA ASN A 96 9.44 0.55 6.20
C ASN A 96 10.86 0.97 5.75
N LEU A 97 11.56 1.77 6.56
CA LEU A 97 12.94 2.16 6.27
C LEU A 97 13.90 0.97 6.32
N ILE A 98 13.73 0.07 7.29
CA ILE A 98 14.53 -1.16 7.40
C ILE A 98 14.31 -2.04 6.15
N THR A 99 13.07 -2.30 5.77
CA THR A 99 12.75 -3.16 4.62
C THR A 99 13.19 -2.55 3.31
N TRP A 100 13.03 -1.23 3.15
CA TRP A 100 13.55 -0.49 2.01
C TRP A 100 15.07 -0.58 1.90
N TRP A 101 15.78 -0.38 3.02
CA TRP A 101 17.24 -0.44 3.04
C TRP A 101 17.73 -1.84 2.64
N LEU A 102 17.06 -2.89 3.12
CA LEU A 102 17.33 -4.28 2.75
C LEU A 102 16.82 -4.68 1.36
N GLY A 103 16.06 -3.82 0.68
CA GLY A 103 15.46 -4.09 -0.63
C GLY A 103 14.41 -5.21 -0.61
N ILE A 104 13.76 -5.42 0.53
CA ILE A 104 12.72 -6.41 0.77
C ILE A 104 11.36 -5.79 0.43
N PRO A 105 10.59 -6.37 -0.51
CA PRO A 105 9.21 -5.93 -0.78
C PRO A 105 8.30 -6.25 0.41
N SER A 106 8.17 -5.31 1.33
CA SER A 106 7.22 -5.35 2.44
C SER A 106 5.97 -4.51 2.12
N SER A 107 4.98 -4.54 3.01
CA SER A 107 3.78 -3.73 2.86
C SER A 107 3.69 -2.66 3.94
N SER A 108 3.70 -1.39 3.53
CA SER A 108 3.46 -0.25 4.41
C SER A 108 2.12 -0.32 5.13
N SER A 109 1.12 -0.93 4.49
CA SER A 109 -0.21 -1.13 5.08
C SER A 109 -0.13 -2.02 6.32
N HIS A 110 0.57 -3.15 6.23
CA HIS A 110 0.75 -4.05 7.38
C HIS A 110 1.65 -3.44 8.45
N ALA A 111 2.64 -2.65 8.05
CA ALA A 111 3.47 -1.91 8.99
C ALA A 111 2.63 -0.90 9.80
N LEU A 112 1.72 -0.16 9.13
CA LEU A 112 0.81 0.78 9.80
C LEU A 112 -0.18 0.07 10.72
N ILE A 113 -0.85 -0.99 10.24
CA ILE A 113 -1.80 -1.76 11.05
C ILE A 113 -1.10 -2.40 12.24
N GLY A 114 0.07 -2.99 12.02
CA GLY A 114 0.92 -3.54 13.08
C GLY A 114 1.29 -2.47 14.10
N GLY A 115 1.71 -1.28 13.64
CA GLY A 115 2.01 -0.14 14.49
C GLY A 115 0.81 0.31 15.34
N LEU A 116 -0.38 0.42 14.74
CA LEU A 116 -1.61 0.78 15.46
C LEU A 116 -1.97 -0.27 16.51
N VAL A 117 -1.98 -1.54 16.15
CA VAL A 117 -2.27 -2.65 17.07
C VAL A 117 -1.23 -2.69 18.20
N GLY A 118 0.06 -2.55 17.89
CA GLY A 118 1.14 -2.54 18.87
C GLY A 118 1.04 -1.38 19.86
N ALA A 119 0.85 -0.15 19.37
CA ALA A 119 0.68 1.02 20.23
C ALA A 119 -0.63 0.97 21.04
N GLY A 120 -1.74 0.56 20.42
CA GLY A 120 -3.04 0.46 21.08
C GLY A 120 -3.04 -0.60 22.18
N THR A 121 -2.46 -1.77 21.92
CA THR A 121 -2.32 -2.84 22.93
C THR A 121 -1.35 -2.45 24.04
N ALA A 122 -0.28 -1.71 23.75
CA ALA A 122 0.60 -1.17 24.79
C ALA A 122 -0.10 -0.16 25.71
N LYS A 123 -1.06 0.61 25.20
CA LYS A 123 -1.85 1.56 26.01
C LYS A 123 -2.94 0.88 26.84
N ALA A 124 -3.78 0.05 26.22
CA ALA A 124 -5.03 -0.43 26.83
C ALA A 124 -5.23 -1.95 26.72
N GLY A 125 -4.18 -2.70 26.42
CA GLY A 125 -4.23 -4.16 26.29
C GLY A 125 -5.04 -4.64 25.09
N GLY A 126 -5.41 -5.92 25.08
CA GLY A 126 -6.16 -6.54 23.97
C GLY A 126 -7.54 -5.93 23.71
N ALA A 127 -8.11 -5.20 24.67
CA ALA A 127 -9.40 -4.53 24.54
C ALA A 127 -9.35 -3.29 23.62
N ALA A 128 -8.16 -2.75 23.33
CA ALA A 128 -7.98 -1.63 22.42
C ALA A 128 -8.27 -1.99 20.96
N VAL A 129 -8.17 -3.28 20.61
CA VAL A 129 -8.20 -3.75 19.23
C VAL A 129 -9.64 -3.98 18.78
N VAL A 130 -10.00 -3.38 17.64
CA VAL A 130 -11.28 -3.65 16.97
C VAL A 130 -11.11 -4.94 16.16
N TRP A 131 -11.33 -6.09 16.81
CA TRP A 131 -11.10 -7.40 16.22
C TRP A 131 -11.85 -7.63 14.91
N THR A 132 -13.05 -7.09 14.76
CA THR A 132 -13.84 -7.24 13.53
C THR A 132 -13.17 -6.58 12.33
N GLY A 133 -12.60 -5.38 12.49
CA GLY A 133 -11.88 -4.70 11.43
C GLY A 133 -10.48 -5.27 11.24
N LEU A 134 -9.76 -5.60 12.32
CA LEU A 134 -8.47 -6.28 12.22
C LEU A 134 -8.60 -7.61 11.46
N LEU A 135 -9.59 -8.45 11.76
CA LEU A 135 -9.81 -9.71 11.05
C LEU A 135 -10.14 -9.50 9.57
N LYS A 136 -10.97 -8.50 9.22
CA LYS A 136 -11.25 -8.15 7.82
C LYS A 136 -9.97 -7.74 7.09
N THR A 137 -9.17 -6.89 7.69
CA THR A 137 -7.92 -6.42 7.11
C THR A 137 -6.87 -7.54 7.04
N SER A 138 -6.77 -8.38 8.07
CA SER A 138 -5.93 -9.58 8.12
C SER A 138 -6.32 -10.63 7.07
N ALA A 139 -7.62 -10.82 6.83
CA ALA A 139 -8.09 -11.69 5.74
C ALA A 139 -7.65 -11.14 4.37
N ALA A 140 -7.69 -9.81 4.20
CA ALA A 140 -7.26 -9.15 2.98
C ALA A 140 -5.77 -9.37 2.66
N ILE A 141 -4.92 -9.65 3.67
CA ILE A 141 -3.50 -9.98 3.51
C ILE A 141 -3.31 -11.23 2.64
N VAL A 142 -4.18 -12.22 2.82
CA VAL A 142 -4.15 -13.50 2.10
C VAL A 142 -5.00 -13.44 0.84
N LEU A 143 -6.17 -12.82 0.92
CA LEU A 143 -7.11 -12.77 -0.20
C LEU A 143 -6.64 -11.86 -1.34
N SER A 144 -5.96 -10.75 -1.05
CA SER A 144 -5.50 -9.82 -2.10
C SER A 144 -4.41 -10.39 -3.03
N PRO A 145 -3.33 -11.06 -2.56
CA PRO A 145 -2.39 -11.71 -3.46
C PRO A 145 -3.05 -12.87 -4.22
N LEU A 146 -3.97 -13.61 -3.60
CA LEU A 146 -4.69 -14.70 -4.25
C LEU A 146 -5.62 -14.18 -5.36
N ALA A 147 -6.37 -13.11 -5.09
CA ALA A 147 -7.22 -12.46 -6.09
C ALA A 147 -6.38 -11.93 -7.25
N GLY A 148 -5.27 -11.24 -6.97
CA GLY A 148 -4.32 -10.80 -7.99
C GLY A 148 -3.78 -11.96 -8.82
N PHE A 149 -3.38 -13.06 -8.18
CA PHE A 149 -2.88 -14.28 -8.83
C PHE A 149 -3.92 -14.91 -9.77
N VAL A 150 -5.15 -15.13 -9.27
CA VAL A 150 -6.23 -15.77 -10.03
C VAL A 150 -6.69 -14.88 -11.19
N LEU A 151 -6.89 -13.58 -10.95
CA LEU A 151 -7.29 -12.64 -12.01
C LEU A 151 -6.22 -12.53 -13.09
N ALA A 152 -4.95 -12.44 -12.70
CA ALA A 152 -3.84 -12.43 -13.64
C ALA A 152 -3.79 -13.71 -14.51
N LEU A 153 -3.98 -14.89 -13.90
CA LEU A 153 -4.07 -16.16 -14.63
C LEU A 153 -5.22 -16.17 -15.65
N MET A 154 -6.40 -15.75 -15.22
CA MET A 154 -7.58 -15.68 -16.09
C MET A 154 -7.40 -14.70 -17.24
N LEU A 155 -6.76 -13.55 -16.98
CA LEU A 155 -6.45 -12.56 -18.00
C LEU A 155 -5.44 -13.10 -19.02
N VAL A 156 -4.38 -13.76 -18.57
CA VAL A 156 -3.41 -14.40 -19.48
C VAL A 156 -4.08 -15.47 -20.34
N LEU A 157 -4.95 -16.30 -19.76
CA LEU A 157 -5.72 -17.30 -20.52
C LEU A 157 -6.58 -16.62 -21.58
N THR A 158 -7.40 -15.66 -21.18
CA THR A 158 -8.32 -14.93 -22.08
C THR A 158 -7.58 -14.25 -23.23
N VAL A 159 -6.48 -13.55 -22.91
CA VAL A 159 -5.65 -12.87 -23.91
C VAL A 159 -4.98 -13.86 -24.84
N SER A 160 -4.43 -14.97 -24.32
CA SER A 160 -3.73 -15.97 -25.14
C SER A 160 -4.66 -16.60 -26.17
N TRP A 161 -5.91 -16.90 -25.78
CA TRP A 161 -6.93 -17.40 -26.71
C TRP A 161 -7.39 -16.35 -27.71
N SER A 162 -7.59 -15.10 -27.27
CA SER A 162 -8.03 -14.00 -28.14
C SER A 162 -7.01 -13.64 -29.21
N PHE A 163 -5.71 -13.78 -28.89
CA PHE A 163 -4.60 -13.45 -29.79
C PHE A 163 -3.92 -14.68 -30.40
N VAL A 164 -4.54 -15.87 -30.34
CA VAL A 164 -3.94 -17.12 -30.83
C VAL A 164 -3.58 -17.08 -32.32
N ARG A 165 -4.30 -16.27 -33.11
CA ARG A 165 -4.06 -16.08 -34.55
C ARG A 165 -3.19 -14.86 -34.87
N ALA A 166 -2.80 -14.06 -33.86
CA ALA A 166 -2.03 -12.85 -34.06
C ALA A 166 -0.53 -13.15 -34.13
N SER A 167 0.22 -12.37 -34.93
CA SER A 167 1.68 -12.51 -34.99
C SER A 167 2.33 -12.01 -33.70
N PRO A 168 3.48 -12.58 -33.27
CA PRO A 168 4.18 -12.13 -32.05
C PRO A 168 4.51 -10.62 -32.05
N ARG A 169 4.82 -10.05 -33.22
CA ARG A 169 5.10 -8.63 -33.38
C ARG A 169 3.86 -7.76 -33.18
N SER A 170 2.70 -8.21 -33.68
CA SER A 170 1.43 -7.52 -33.47
C SER A 170 1.05 -7.52 -31.99
N VAL A 171 1.17 -8.68 -31.31
CA VAL A 171 0.92 -8.80 -29.87
C VAL A 171 1.83 -7.87 -29.07
N ASP A 172 3.13 -7.87 -29.33
CA ASP A 172 4.07 -7.00 -28.62
C ASP A 172 3.71 -5.51 -28.81
N THR A 173 3.43 -5.07 -30.03
CA THR A 173 3.09 -3.67 -30.33
C THR A 173 1.81 -3.23 -29.62
N THR A 174 0.75 -4.05 -29.68
CA THR A 174 -0.53 -3.77 -29.03
C THR A 174 -0.38 -3.72 -27.51
N PHE A 175 0.26 -4.72 -26.91
CA PHE A 175 0.37 -4.79 -25.45
C PHE A 175 1.35 -3.78 -24.86
N ARG A 176 2.32 -3.27 -25.63
CA ARG A 176 3.10 -2.10 -25.20
C ARG A 176 2.21 -0.88 -24.98
N SER A 177 1.23 -0.66 -25.86
CA SER A 177 0.27 0.44 -25.71
C SER A 177 -0.74 0.17 -24.59
N LEU A 178 -1.31 -1.03 -24.52
CA LEU A 178 -2.25 -1.38 -23.45
C LEU A 178 -1.60 -1.37 -22.07
N GLN A 179 -0.30 -1.68 -21.97
CA GLN A 179 0.41 -1.65 -20.70
C GLN A 179 0.49 -0.23 -20.11
N PHE A 180 0.48 0.82 -20.94
CA PHE A 180 0.35 2.19 -20.42
C PHE A 180 -0.97 2.39 -19.67
N VAL A 181 -2.06 1.86 -20.21
CA VAL A 181 -3.40 1.99 -19.60
C VAL A 181 -3.46 1.17 -18.32
N SER A 182 -3.01 -0.09 -18.34
CA SER A 182 -3.01 -0.93 -17.14
C SER A 182 -2.11 -0.39 -16.03
N ALA A 183 -0.93 0.15 -16.35
CA ALA A 183 -0.05 0.78 -15.36
C ALA A 183 -0.67 2.06 -14.77
N SER A 184 -1.42 2.82 -15.58
CA SER A 184 -2.17 4.00 -15.12
C SER A 184 -3.29 3.60 -14.16
N LEU A 185 -4.09 2.58 -14.52
CA LEU A 185 -5.15 2.04 -13.66
C LEU A 185 -4.58 1.49 -12.36
N TYR A 186 -3.48 0.74 -12.42
CA TYR A 186 -2.83 0.23 -11.22
C TYR A 186 -2.36 1.37 -10.30
N SER A 187 -1.72 2.40 -10.87
CA SER A 187 -1.28 3.59 -10.13
C SER A 187 -2.45 4.37 -9.52
N LEU A 188 -3.58 4.52 -10.23
CA LEU A 188 -4.81 5.08 -9.67
C LEU A 188 -5.31 4.28 -8.47
N GLY A 189 -5.32 2.95 -8.58
CA GLY A 189 -5.77 2.07 -7.51
C GLY A 189 -4.85 2.10 -6.31
N HIS A 190 -3.53 2.16 -6.57
CA HIS A 190 -2.51 2.35 -5.56
C HIS A 190 -2.76 3.64 -4.79
N GLY A 191 -2.84 4.79 -5.47
CA GLY A 191 -3.09 6.06 -4.78
C GLY A 191 -4.48 6.21 -4.17
N GLY A 192 -5.48 5.49 -4.70
CA GLY A 192 -6.83 5.45 -4.17
C GLY A 192 -6.92 4.67 -2.86
N ASN A 193 -6.12 3.61 -2.68
CA ASN A 193 -6.14 2.81 -1.46
C ASN A 193 -5.13 3.32 -0.41
N ASP A 194 -3.92 3.66 -0.83
CA ASP A 194 -2.80 3.88 0.08
C ASP A 194 -2.81 5.23 0.77
N ALA A 195 -3.00 6.32 0.01
CA ALA A 195 -3.07 7.66 0.61
C ALA A 195 -4.21 7.76 1.64
N GLN A 196 -5.31 7.03 1.42
CA GLN A 196 -6.44 7.01 2.34
C GLN A 196 -6.08 6.46 3.74
N LYS A 197 -5.06 5.61 3.86
CA LYS A 197 -4.63 5.06 5.14
C LYS A 197 -4.13 6.19 6.04
N THR A 198 -3.25 7.05 5.52
CA THR A 198 -2.76 8.23 6.22
C THR A 198 -3.87 9.25 6.45
N MET A 199 -4.77 9.45 5.46
CA MET A 199 -5.95 10.31 5.65
C MET A 199 -6.79 9.88 6.85
N GLY A 200 -7.00 8.57 7.04
CA GLY A 200 -7.70 8.01 8.19
C GLY A 200 -7.02 8.31 9.53
N ILE A 201 -5.69 8.21 9.58
CA ILE A 201 -4.90 8.54 10.78
C ILE A 201 -4.98 10.03 11.14
N ILE A 202 -4.82 10.91 10.14
CA ILE A 202 -4.92 12.35 10.38
C ILE A 202 -6.35 12.72 10.77
N ALA A 203 -7.37 12.14 10.13
CA ALA A 203 -8.76 12.41 10.45
C ALA A 203 -9.12 11.95 11.87
N VAL A 204 -8.70 10.76 12.31
CA VAL A 204 -8.98 10.31 13.69
C VAL A 204 -8.21 11.14 14.73
N LEU A 205 -6.99 11.58 14.42
CA LEU A 205 -6.26 12.54 15.25
C LEU A 205 -7.07 13.82 15.43
N LEU A 206 -7.50 14.46 14.34
CA LEU A 206 -8.28 15.69 14.39
C LEU A 206 -9.62 15.51 15.11
N PHE A 207 -10.29 14.37 14.89
CA PHE A 207 -11.54 14.00 15.57
C PHE A 207 -11.33 13.88 17.07
N SER A 208 -10.30 13.14 17.50
CA SER A 208 -9.98 12.94 18.93
C SER A 208 -9.65 14.24 19.67
N GLN A 209 -9.17 15.26 18.93
CA GLN A 209 -8.81 16.57 19.45
C GLN A 209 -9.97 17.58 19.41
N GLY A 210 -11.18 17.16 19.02
CA GLY A 210 -12.34 18.04 18.88
C GLY A 210 -12.17 19.11 17.80
N GLN A 211 -11.22 18.92 16.86
CA GLN A 211 -10.98 19.83 15.73
C GLN A 211 -11.92 19.55 14.55
N LEU A 212 -12.62 18.42 14.60
CA LEU A 212 -13.74 18.10 13.72
C LEU A 212 -15.06 18.30 14.48
N GLY A 213 -16.17 18.41 13.75
CA GLY A 213 -17.51 18.49 14.32
C GLY A 213 -17.95 17.20 15.04
N SER A 214 -19.25 17.07 15.29
CA SER A 214 -19.82 15.88 15.96
C SER A 214 -19.72 14.59 15.14
N GLU A 215 -19.50 14.69 13.84
CA GLU A 215 -19.42 13.56 12.92
C GLU A 215 -18.00 13.39 12.38
N PHE A 216 -17.56 12.13 12.27
CA PHE A 216 -16.27 11.80 11.69
C PHE A 216 -16.30 11.97 10.17
N TYR A 217 -15.43 12.83 9.64
CA TYR A 217 -15.21 12.98 8.22
C TYR A 217 -13.73 13.25 7.93
N VAL A 218 -13.32 13.09 6.67
CA VAL A 218 -11.96 13.39 6.22
C VAL A 218 -11.97 14.74 5.51
N PRO A 219 -11.31 15.78 6.06
CA PRO A 219 -11.26 17.09 5.41
C PRO A 219 -10.55 17.05 4.07
N PHE A 220 -11.01 17.85 3.10
CA PHE A 220 -10.43 17.88 1.76
C PHE A 220 -8.95 18.27 1.74
N TRP A 221 -8.51 19.15 2.65
CA TRP A 221 -7.09 19.49 2.76
C TRP A 221 -6.24 18.27 3.15
N VAL A 222 -6.75 17.36 3.98
CA VAL A 222 -6.07 16.10 4.35
C VAL A 222 -5.95 15.20 3.12
N VAL A 223 -7.01 15.14 2.31
CA VAL A 223 -7.00 14.40 1.04
C VAL A 223 -5.89 14.91 0.12
N LEU A 224 -5.84 16.24 -0.10
CA LEU A 224 -4.83 16.84 -0.97
C LEU A 224 -3.41 16.66 -0.43
N THR A 225 -3.17 16.91 0.87
CA THR A 225 -1.82 16.82 1.43
C THR A 225 -1.28 15.39 1.43
N CYS A 226 -2.10 14.39 1.73
CA CYS A 226 -1.71 12.98 1.63
C CYS A 226 -1.38 12.59 0.18
N GLN A 227 -2.25 12.94 -0.78
CA GLN A 227 -2.00 12.63 -2.18
C GLN A 227 -0.73 13.31 -2.73
N ILE A 228 -0.46 14.55 -2.31
CA ILE A 228 0.79 15.25 -2.63
C ILE A 228 1.98 14.53 -1.99
N ALA A 229 1.93 14.20 -0.70
CA ALA A 229 3.01 13.53 0.01
C ALA A 229 3.35 12.18 -0.64
N MET A 230 2.35 11.34 -0.90
CA MET A 230 2.54 10.04 -1.56
C MET A 230 3.01 10.20 -3.01
N GLY A 231 2.47 11.16 -3.77
CA GLY A 231 2.92 11.46 -5.13
C GLY A 231 4.39 11.90 -5.17
N LEU A 232 4.80 12.79 -4.27
CA LEU A 232 6.19 13.22 -4.11
C LEU A 232 7.08 12.05 -3.69
N GLY A 233 6.64 11.22 -2.74
CA GLY A 233 7.34 9.99 -2.35
C GLY A 233 7.60 9.08 -3.55
N THR A 234 6.56 8.90 -4.38
CA THR A 234 6.64 8.12 -5.62
C THR A 234 7.70 8.69 -6.56
N LEU A 235 7.82 10.03 -6.67
CA LEU A 235 8.84 10.69 -7.50
C LEU A 235 10.27 10.41 -7.06
N PHE A 236 10.51 10.23 -5.76
CA PHE A 236 11.82 9.84 -5.23
C PHE A 236 12.14 8.36 -5.54
N GLY A 237 11.13 7.58 -5.91
CA GLY A 237 11.23 6.23 -6.39
C GLY A 237 11.54 5.21 -5.29
N GLY A 238 11.72 3.95 -5.66
CA GLY A 238 11.97 2.87 -4.71
C GLY A 238 12.97 1.87 -5.28
N TRP A 239 14.04 2.35 -5.93
CA TRP A 239 14.83 1.56 -6.89
C TRP A 239 15.37 0.23 -6.35
N ARG A 240 15.72 0.18 -5.05
CA ARG A 240 16.12 -1.07 -4.37
C ARG A 240 15.03 -2.14 -4.46
N ILE A 241 13.77 -1.76 -4.21
CA ILE A 241 12.61 -2.64 -4.25
C ILE A 241 12.15 -2.89 -5.68
N VAL A 242 12.14 -1.86 -6.54
CA VAL A 242 11.80 -1.96 -7.98
C VAL A 242 12.62 -3.06 -8.66
N HIS A 243 13.92 -3.08 -8.38
CA HIS A 243 14.82 -4.10 -8.95
C HIS A 243 14.48 -5.51 -8.45
N THR A 244 14.06 -5.66 -7.19
CA THR A 244 13.64 -6.96 -6.64
C THR A 244 12.31 -7.41 -7.27
N MET A 245 11.31 -6.54 -7.37
CA MET A 245 9.99 -6.89 -7.90
C MET A 245 9.95 -7.13 -9.42
N GLY A 246 10.64 -6.31 -10.20
CA GLY A 246 10.53 -6.35 -11.68
C GLY A 246 11.39 -7.43 -12.35
N ALA A 247 12.48 -7.88 -11.72
CA ALA A 247 13.45 -8.77 -12.37
C ALA A 247 13.68 -10.11 -11.65
N LYS A 248 13.41 -10.20 -10.33
CA LYS A 248 13.77 -11.39 -9.54
C LYS A 248 12.65 -12.41 -9.38
N ILE A 249 11.38 -12.07 -9.62
CA ILE A 249 10.25 -13.00 -9.44
C ILE A 249 10.02 -13.84 -10.70
N THR A 250 9.80 -13.18 -11.84
CA THR A 250 9.63 -13.80 -13.16
C THR A 250 10.03 -12.80 -14.25
N ARG A 251 10.39 -13.29 -15.45
CA ARG A 251 10.60 -12.42 -16.61
C ARG A 251 9.27 -12.14 -17.28
N LEU A 252 8.93 -10.86 -17.42
CA LEU A 252 7.66 -10.41 -17.99
C LEU A 252 7.83 -9.92 -19.44
N THR A 253 6.88 -10.27 -20.30
CA THR A 253 6.63 -9.60 -21.59
C THR A 253 5.61 -8.46 -21.40
N PRO A 254 5.46 -7.50 -22.34
CA PRO A 254 4.44 -6.44 -22.22
C PRO A 254 3.02 -6.96 -22.02
N MET A 255 2.65 -8.04 -22.70
CA MET A 255 1.35 -8.71 -22.52
C MET A 255 1.16 -9.21 -21.09
N GLN A 256 2.19 -9.85 -20.55
CA GLN A 256 2.22 -10.37 -19.18
C GLN A 256 2.19 -9.24 -18.14
N GLY A 257 2.96 -8.17 -18.36
CA GLY A 257 2.92 -6.97 -17.53
C GLY A 257 1.54 -6.34 -17.49
N CYS A 258 0.91 -6.18 -18.66
CA CYS A 258 -0.45 -5.68 -18.77
C CYS A 258 -1.47 -6.56 -18.00
N CYS A 259 -1.41 -7.88 -18.16
CA CYS A 259 -2.30 -8.80 -17.42
C CYS A 259 -2.09 -8.70 -15.90
N ALA A 260 -0.84 -8.61 -15.42
CA ALA A 260 -0.54 -8.50 -14.00
C ALA A 260 -1.05 -7.16 -13.41
N GLU A 261 -0.78 -6.05 -14.10
CA GLU A 261 -1.23 -4.71 -13.70
C GLU A 261 -2.75 -4.61 -13.73
N THR A 262 -3.43 -5.13 -14.75
CA THR A 262 -4.90 -5.13 -14.83
C THR A 262 -5.53 -5.99 -13.74
N GLY A 263 -5.03 -7.21 -13.50
CA GLY A 263 -5.52 -8.07 -12.41
C GLY A 263 -5.31 -7.44 -11.03
N GLY A 264 -4.15 -6.79 -10.85
CA GLY A 264 -3.87 -6.02 -9.65
C GLY A 264 -4.79 -4.81 -9.49
N ALA A 265 -4.99 -4.03 -10.56
CA ALA A 265 -5.86 -2.84 -10.55
C ALA A 265 -7.31 -3.20 -10.24
N ILE A 266 -7.85 -4.27 -10.84
CA ILE A 266 -9.20 -4.77 -10.53
C ILE A 266 -9.32 -5.11 -9.04
N THR A 267 -8.32 -5.83 -8.50
CA THR A 267 -8.30 -6.19 -7.07
C THR A 267 -8.27 -4.95 -6.18
N LEU A 268 -7.42 -3.96 -6.51
CA LEU A 268 -7.32 -2.71 -5.75
C LEU A 268 -8.59 -1.86 -5.84
N PHE A 269 -9.22 -1.78 -7.01
CA PHE A 269 -10.43 -0.99 -7.20
C PHE A 269 -11.58 -1.60 -6.42
N ALA A 270 -11.74 -2.93 -6.49
CA ALA A 270 -12.73 -3.65 -5.71
C ALA A 270 -12.50 -3.46 -4.20
N ALA A 271 -11.27 -3.61 -3.73
CA ALA A 271 -10.93 -3.41 -2.31
C ALA A 271 -11.20 -1.97 -1.85
N THR A 272 -10.79 -0.97 -2.62
CA THR A 272 -11.02 0.45 -2.31
C THR A 272 -12.51 0.79 -2.30
N TRP A 273 -13.29 0.24 -3.23
CA TRP A 273 -14.75 0.42 -3.26
C TRP A 273 -15.44 -0.22 -2.04
N LEU A 274 -14.96 -1.40 -1.61
CA LEU A 274 -15.42 -2.05 -0.38
C LEU A 274 -14.86 -1.42 0.90
N GLY A 275 -14.03 -0.38 0.81
CA GLY A 275 -13.39 0.28 1.96
C GLY A 275 -12.38 -0.60 2.70
N ILE A 276 -11.83 -1.62 2.05
CA ILE A 276 -10.88 -2.55 2.66
C ILE A 276 -9.46 -2.01 2.44
N PRO A 277 -8.70 -1.67 3.51
CA PRO A 277 -7.29 -1.36 3.36
C PRO A 277 -6.54 -2.64 2.98
N VAL A 278 -6.00 -2.67 1.76
CA VAL A 278 -5.27 -3.82 1.22
C VAL A 278 -3.81 -3.48 0.98
N SER A 279 -2.98 -4.52 0.92
CA SER A 279 -1.60 -4.40 0.50
C SER A 279 -1.50 -4.42 -1.02
N THR A 280 -1.09 -3.28 -1.58
CA THR A 280 -0.77 -3.16 -3.00
C THR A 280 0.42 -4.05 -3.37
N THR A 281 1.46 -4.09 -2.53
CA THR A 281 2.64 -4.97 -2.69
C THR A 281 2.25 -6.43 -2.81
N HIS A 282 1.34 -6.91 -1.94
CA HIS A 282 0.90 -8.31 -2.00
C HIS A 282 0.08 -8.57 -3.26
N THR A 283 -0.84 -7.66 -3.58
CA THR A 283 -1.73 -7.76 -4.74
C THR A 283 -0.95 -7.91 -6.05
N ILE A 284 0.00 -7.00 -6.32
CA ILE A 284 0.79 -7.06 -7.56
C ILE A 284 1.81 -8.19 -7.53
N THR A 285 2.40 -8.53 -6.39
CA THR A 285 3.28 -9.70 -6.28
C THR A 285 2.51 -10.97 -6.64
N GLY A 286 1.31 -11.15 -6.10
CA GLY A 286 0.42 -12.26 -6.43
C GLY A 286 0.09 -12.30 -7.92
N ALA A 287 -0.26 -11.15 -8.50
CA ALA A 287 -0.53 -11.04 -9.94
C ALA A 287 0.70 -11.39 -10.80
N ILE A 288 1.89 -10.90 -10.46
CA ILE A 288 3.15 -11.22 -11.15
C ILE A 288 3.45 -12.72 -11.08
N VAL A 289 3.29 -13.32 -9.91
CA VAL A 289 3.45 -14.78 -9.72
C VAL A 289 2.41 -15.55 -10.55
N GLY A 290 1.16 -15.08 -10.59
CA GLY A 290 0.08 -15.66 -11.40
C GLY A 290 0.39 -15.67 -12.89
N VAL A 291 0.80 -14.52 -13.43
CA VAL A 291 1.22 -14.43 -14.83
C VAL A 291 2.44 -15.30 -15.15
N GLY A 292 3.39 -15.42 -14.21
CA GLY A 292 4.53 -16.32 -14.35
C GLY A 292 4.10 -17.79 -14.42
N ALA A 293 3.23 -18.21 -13.49
CA ALA A 293 2.71 -19.56 -13.40
C ALA A 293 1.86 -19.94 -14.63
N ALA A 294 1.12 -18.99 -15.20
CA ALA A 294 0.30 -19.16 -16.40
C ALA A 294 1.11 -19.68 -17.61
N ARG A 295 2.37 -19.28 -17.72
CA ARG A 295 3.28 -19.76 -18.77
C ARG A 295 3.81 -21.14 -18.43
N LYS A 296 4.53 -21.24 -17.31
CA LYS A 296 5.08 -22.47 -16.72
C LYS A 296 5.33 -22.21 -15.24
N VAL A 297 4.95 -23.15 -14.38
CA VAL A 297 5.19 -23.07 -12.92
C VAL A 297 6.68 -22.88 -12.59
N SER A 298 7.59 -23.47 -13.38
CA SER A 298 9.04 -23.32 -13.22
C SER A 298 9.61 -21.97 -13.65
N ALA A 299 8.81 -21.12 -14.33
CA ALA A 299 9.23 -19.76 -14.68
C ALA A 299 9.25 -18.82 -13.46
N VAL A 300 8.52 -19.18 -12.39
CA VAL A 300 8.49 -18.45 -11.13
C VAL A 300 9.69 -18.85 -10.27
N ARG A 301 10.42 -17.87 -9.76
CA ARG A 301 11.50 -18.11 -8.78
C ARG A 301 10.91 -18.28 -7.38
N TRP A 302 10.47 -19.49 -7.05
CA TRP A 302 9.79 -19.80 -5.79
C TRP A 302 10.57 -19.43 -4.53
N ASN A 303 11.90 -19.53 -4.55
CA ASN A 303 12.73 -19.07 -3.42
C ASN A 303 12.54 -17.58 -3.13
N VAL A 304 12.42 -16.75 -4.17
CA VAL A 304 12.18 -15.31 -4.02
C VAL A 304 10.76 -15.06 -3.55
N ALA A 305 9.76 -15.73 -4.15
CA ALA A 305 8.36 -15.59 -3.76
C ALA A 305 8.14 -15.99 -2.29
N SER A 306 8.72 -17.11 -1.86
CA SER A 306 8.65 -17.58 -0.47
C SER A 306 9.30 -16.60 0.51
N ASN A 307 10.47 -16.06 0.19
CA ASN A 307 11.14 -15.05 1.04
C ASN A 307 10.29 -13.78 1.20
N ILE A 308 9.60 -13.37 0.13
CA ILE A 308 8.68 -12.24 0.16
C ILE A 308 7.49 -12.54 1.11
N VAL A 309 6.87 -13.72 1.00
CA VAL A 309 5.77 -14.13 1.91
C VAL A 309 6.24 -14.17 3.37
N THR A 310 7.46 -14.66 3.64
CA THR A 310 8.03 -14.63 4.99
C THR A 310 8.15 -13.19 5.51
N ALA A 311 8.64 -12.26 4.70
CA ALA A 311 8.72 -10.85 5.08
C ALA A 311 7.34 -10.24 5.38
N TRP A 312 6.31 -10.67 4.67
CA TRP A 312 4.93 -10.23 4.90
C TRP A 312 4.40 -10.65 6.26
N VAL A 313 4.62 -11.90 6.65
CA VAL A 313 4.22 -12.41 7.97
C VAL A 313 4.96 -11.70 9.10
N ILE A 314 6.24 -11.37 8.90
CA ILE A 314 7.07 -10.69 9.91
C ILE A 314 6.73 -9.20 10.04
N THR A 315 6.22 -8.56 8.98
CA THR A 315 6.03 -7.10 8.94
C THR A 315 5.10 -6.59 10.04
N LEU A 316 3.94 -7.22 10.21
CA LEU A 316 2.94 -6.81 11.22
C LEU A 316 3.48 -6.93 12.66
N PRO A 317 4.02 -8.09 13.11
CA PRO A 317 4.55 -8.19 14.46
C PRO A 317 5.79 -7.32 14.67
N ALA A 318 6.69 -7.19 13.68
CA ALA A 318 7.88 -6.36 13.83
C ALA A 318 7.54 -4.87 13.99
N ALA A 319 6.66 -4.33 13.13
CA ALA A 319 6.22 -2.94 13.25
C ALA A 319 5.43 -2.71 14.56
N GLY A 320 4.61 -3.67 14.98
CA GLY A 320 3.87 -3.61 16.24
C GLY A 320 4.78 -3.64 17.47
N LEU A 321 5.84 -4.46 17.48
CA LEU A 321 6.83 -4.48 18.55
C LEU A 321 7.57 -3.15 18.64
N ILE A 322 8.01 -2.58 17.51
CA ILE A 322 8.67 -1.27 17.51
C ILE A 322 7.70 -0.21 18.03
N ALA A 323 6.44 -0.20 17.59
CA ALA A 323 5.45 0.76 18.07
C ALA A 323 5.15 0.61 19.57
N ALA A 324 5.06 -0.62 20.11
CA ALA A 324 4.88 -0.86 21.53
C ALA A 324 6.08 -0.35 22.35
N LEU A 325 7.30 -0.55 21.85
CA LEU A 325 8.52 -0.03 22.46
C LEU A 325 8.57 1.52 22.41
N THR A 326 8.24 2.12 21.27
CA THR A 326 8.13 3.59 21.15
C THR A 326 7.08 4.15 22.09
N TYR A 327 5.95 3.45 22.25
CA TYR A 327 4.93 3.83 23.21
C TYR A 327 5.47 3.78 24.64
N ALA A 328 6.14 2.70 25.05
CA ALA A 328 6.75 2.60 26.38
C ALA A 328 7.78 3.73 26.64
N LEU A 329 8.67 3.99 25.68
CA LEU A 329 9.72 5.01 25.80
C LEU A 329 9.17 6.44 25.83
N SER A 330 8.15 6.74 25.04
CA SER A 330 7.54 8.09 24.99
C SER A 330 6.83 8.49 26.29
N GLY A 331 6.65 7.58 27.24
CA GLY A 331 6.11 7.91 28.58
C GLY A 331 7.17 8.13 29.64
N LEU A 332 8.43 7.87 29.30
CA LEU A 332 9.56 8.21 30.14
C LEU A 332 9.99 9.67 29.93
N VAL A 333 9.57 10.26 28.81
CA VAL A 333 9.77 11.68 28.50
C VAL A 333 8.52 12.43 28.98
N PRO A 334 8.66 13.39 29.93
CA PRO A 334 7.54 14.17 30.46
C PRO A 334 6.93 15.11 29.43
#